data_AF-A0A2H0Y6L8-F1
#
_entry.id   AF-A0A2H0Y6L8-F1
#
_cell.length_a   1.000
_cell.length_b   1.000
_cell.length_c   1.000
_cell.angle_alpha   90.00
_cell.angle_beta   90.00
_cell.angle_gamma   90.00
#
_symmetry.space_group_name_H-M   'P 1'
#
loop_
_entity.id
_entity.type
_entity.pdbx_description
1 polymer ?
#
loop_
_entity_poly.entity_id
_entity_poly.type
_entity_poly.pdbx_seq_one_letter_code
_entity_poly.pdbx_strand_id
1 'polypeptide(L)'
;SLSGGKVATHKRSFGKKQIIQNPLHAERLLNHTPNFKMQRILQLITGMDEAFNDFIAKQDTDDERMQVAYELFSLSKTHSRAMLISAVRELNSMPCFKIKALRSLLHLPEPKESTLLWPQNQKLLNLTYEERSLNDYDPNSTDLGKA
;
A
#
# COMPACT_ATOMS: atom_id res chain seq x y z
N SER A 1 -3.42 65.18 1.97
CA SER A 1 -3.75 63.74 2.02
C SER A 1 -2.48 62.94 1.81
N LEU A 2 -2.26 61.90 2.64
CA LEU A 2 -1.48 60.66 2.42
C LEU A 2 -1.02 60.15 3.79
N SER A 3 -1.90 59.40 4.44
CA SER A 3 -1.60 58.64 5.65
C SER A 3 -0.82 57.38 5.21
N GLY A 4 0.44 57.28 5.65
CA GLY A 4 1.26 56.08 5.44
C GLY A 4 0.81 54.97 6.39
N GLY A 5 0.26 53.88 5.83
CA GLY A 5 -0.20 52.74 6.60
C GLY A 5 0.94 52.02 7.33
N LYS A 6 0.74 51.69 8.62
CA LYS A 6 1.66 50.86 9.40
C LYS A 6 1.70 49.44 8.81
N VAL A 7 2.83 49.09 8.19
CA VAL A 7 3.12 47.72 7.75
C VAL A 7 3.53 46.88 8.97
N ALA A 8 2.81 45.79 9.22
CA ALA A 8 3.14 44.84 10.28
C ALA A 8 4.43 44.08 9.92
N THR A 9 5.54 44.41 10.60
CA THR A 9 6.79 43.65 10.51
C THR A 9 6.78 42.52 11.54
N HIS A 10 6.58 41.28 11.10
CA HIS A 10 6.79 40.12 11.96
C HIS A 10 8.28 39.75 12.01
N LYS A 11 8.82 39.54 13.22
CA LYS A 11 10.12 38.89 13.40
C LYS A 11 10.01 37.46 12.87
N ARG A 12 10.70 37.14 11.77
CA ARG A 12 10.89 35.75 11.33
C ARG A 12 11.63 35.00 12.44
N SER A 13 10.92 34.16 13.16
CA SER A 13 11.43 33.24 14.19
C SER A 13 12.04 31.97 13.56
N PHE A 14 12.88 32.14 12.53
CA PHE A 14 13.62 31.05 11.92
C PHE A 14 15.10 31.20 12.28
N GLY A 15 15.56 30.49 13.31
CA GLY A 15 16.97 30.46 13.67
C GLY A 15 17.80 29.87 12.53
N LYS A 16 18.95 30.50 12.20
CA LYS A 16 19.90 29.95 11.22
C LYS A 16 20.31 28.54 11.65
N LYS A 17 20.15 27.56 10.75
CA LYS A 17 20.45 26.11 10.94
C LYS A 17 19.53 25.34 11.90
N GLN A 18 18.35 25.86 12.25
CA GLN A 18 17.35 25.06 12.94
C GLN A 18 16.57 24.19 11.94
N ILE A 19 16.58 22.87 12.15
CA ILE A 19 15.74 21.94 11.41
C ILE A 19 14.36 21.97 12.05
N ILE A 20 13.37 22.54 11.34
CA ILE A 20 11.97 22.48 11.76
C ILE A 20 11.40 21.19 11.20
N GLN A 21 11.37 20.13 12.01
CA GLN A 21 10.61 18.94 11.67
C GLN A 21 9.17 19.11 12.16
N ASN A 22 8.25 19.30 11.23
CA ASN A 22 6.82 19.22 11.51
C ASN A 22 6.44 17.74 11.65
N PRO A 23 5.73 17.30 12.71
CA PRO A 23 5.25 15.92 12.82
C PRO A 23 4.40 15.47 11.61
N LEU A 24 3.68 16.39 10.95
CA LEU A 24 2.95 16.11 9.70
C LEU A 24 3.88 15.76 8.50
N HIS A 25 5.17 16.11 8.56
CA HIS A 25 6.16 15.72 7.56
C HIS A 25 6.77 14.34 7.82
N ALA A 26 6.74 13.83 9.06
CA ALA A 26 7.12 12.44 9.34
C ALA A 26 6.12 11.46 8.71
N GLU A 27 4.82 11.78 8.76
CA GLU A 27 3.79 11.06 8.00
C GLU A 27 4.05 11.08 6.49
N ARG A 28 4.64 12.16 5.98
CA ARG A 28 4.97 12.30 4.55
C ARG A 28 6.18 11.48 4.10
N LEU A 29 7.13 11.19 5.00
CA LEU A 29 8.20 10.22 4.76
C LEU A 29 7.69 8.77 4.85
N LEU A 30 6.75 8.50 5.76
CA LEU A 30 6.04 7.21 5.82
C LEU A 30 5.22 6.95 4.54
N ASN A 31 4.72 7.99 3.87
CA ASN A 31 3.98 7.86 2.61
C ASN A 31 4.83 7.38 1.40
N HIS A 32 6.15 7.26 1.53
CA HIS A 32 7.06 6.92 0.41
C HIS A 32 7.61 5.49 0.44
N THR A 33 7.35 4.70 1.50
CA THR A 33 7.81 3.30 1.57
C THR A 33 6.71 2.31 1.16
N PRO A 34 7.04 1.25 0.40
CA PRO A 34 6.05 0.30 -0.11
C PRO A 34 5.26 -0.43 1.00
N ASN A 35 5.85 -0.58 2.19
CA ASN A 35 5.24 -1.31 3.31
C ASN A 35 4.29 -0.47 4.18
N PHE A 36 4.21 0.85 3.99
CA PHE A 36 3.43 1.71 4.86
C PHE A 36 1.93 1.39 4.84
N LYS A 37 1.38 1.12 3.66
CA LYS A 37 -0.02 0.72 3.53
C LYS A 37 -0.31 -0.54 4.36
N MET A 38 0.59 -1.52 4.32
CA MET A 38 0.46 -2.77 5.08
C MET A 38 0.56 -2.52 6.58
N GLN A 39 1.51 -1.70 7.02
CA GLN A 39 1.64 -1.30 8.43
C GLN A 39 0.40 -0.56 8.94
N ARG A 40 -0.18 0.33 8.13
CA ARG A 40 -1.38 1.07 8.51
C ARG A 40 -2.60 0.16 8.62
N ILE A 41 -2.71 -0.83 7.73
CA ILE A 41 -3.75 -1.85 7.79
C ILE A 41 -3.57 -2.73 9.03
N LEU A 42 -2.32 -3.12 9.34
CA LEU A 42 -2.00 -3.85 10.57
C LEU A 42 -2.46 -3.08 11.81
N GLN A 43 -2.05 -1.81 11.95
CA GLN A 43 -2.46 -0.93 13.06
C GLN A 43 -3.98 -0.75 13.14
N LEU A 44 -4.65 -0.61 12.01
CA LEU A 44 -6.10 -0.49 11.96
C LEU A 44 -6.78 -1.75 12.51
N ILE A 45 -6.39 -2.92 12.01
CA ILE A 45 -7.04 -4.18 12.37
C ILE A 45 -6.74 -4.58 13.83
N THR A 46 -5.50 -4.39 14.30
CA THR A 46 -5.16 -4.66 15.71
C THR A 46 -5.86 -3.68 16.65
N GLY A 47 -6.08 -2.44 16.23
CA GLY A 47 -6.85 -1.45 17.00
C GLY A 47 -8.38 -1.63 16.94
N MET A 48 -8.90 -2.52 16.09
CA MET A 48 -10.35 -2.69 15.92
C MET A 48 -10.99 -3.54 17.02
N ASP A 49 -10.35 -4.64 17.43
CA ASP A 49 -10.87 -5.53 18.48
C ASP A 49 -9.72 -6.36 19.05
N GLU A 50 -9.78 -6.68 20.34
CA GLU A 50 -8.78 -7.51 21.02
C GLU A 50 -8.63 -8.88 20.36
N ALA A 51 -9.73 -9.47 19.87
CA ALA A 51 -9.68 -10.77 19.21
C ALA A 51 -8.80 -10.77 17.95
N PHE A 52 -8.85 -9.69 17.16
CA PHE A 52 -7.98 -9.54 15.99
C PHE A 52 -6.53 -9.34 16.40
N ASN A 53 -6.28 -8.53 17.43
CA ASN A 53 -4.94 -8.30 17.94
C ASN A 53 -4.29 -9.61 18.40
N ASP A 54 -5.01 -10.41 19.19
CA ASP A 54 -4.51 -11.70 19.68
C ASP A 54 -4.23 -12.68 18.53
N PHE A 55 -5.14 -12.77 17.57
CA PHE A 55 -4.99 -13.66 16.41
C PHE A 55 -3.76 -13.28 15.56
N ILE A 56 -3.50 -11.98 15.39
CA ILE A 56 -2.35 -11.48 14.63
C ILE A 56 -1.05 -11.62 15.44
N ALA A 57 -1.06 -11.35 16.74
CA ALA A 57 0.13 -11.44 17.57
C ALA A 57 0.74 -12.86 17.59
N LYS A 58 -0.08 -13.88 17.31
CA LYS A 58 0.30 -15.30 17.27
C LYS A 58 0.92 -15.75 15.94
N GLN A 59 1.07 -14.88 14.95
CA GLN A 59 1.84 -15.20 13.75
C GLN A 59 3.35 -15.10 14.02
N ASP A 60 4.12 -15.96 13.34
CA ASP A 60 5.54 -16.18 13.63
C ASP A 60 6.41 -15.03 13.10
N THR A 61 6.06 -14.48 11.93
CA THR A 61 6.84 -13.41 11.27
C THR A 61 6.05 -12.12 11.11
N ASP A 62 6.75 -10.99 11.02
CA ASP A 62 6.10 -9.70 10.79
C ASP A 62 5.41 -9.62 9.42
N ASP A 63 5.96 -10.31 8.41
CA ASP A 63 5.33 -10.40 7.09
C ASP A 63 4.00 -11.17 7.14
N GLU A 64 3.93 -12.27 7.88
CA GLU A 64 2.67 -13.00 8.10
C GLU A 64 1.66 -12.15 8.87
N ARG A 65 2.08 -11.41 9.89
CA ARG A 65 1.20 -10.47 10.61
C ARG A 65 0.58 -9.45 9.67
N MET A 66 1.40 -8.86 8.79
CA MET A 66 0.93 -7.90 7.79
C MET A 66 -0.01 -8.54 6.77
N GLN A 67 0.29 -9.76 6.30
CA GLN A 67 -0.58 -10.47 5.36
C GLN A 67 -1.93 -10.86 5.99
N VAL A 68 -1.92 -11.41 7.20
CA VAL A 68 -3.13 -11.78 7.94
C VAL A 68 -4.00 -10.55 8.21
N ALA A 69 -3.40 -9.43 8.63
CA ALA A 69 -4.13 -8.18 8.79
C ALA A 69 -4.74 -7.69 7.47
N TYR A 70 -4.02 -7.81 6.36
CA TYR A 70 -4.55 -7.46 5.04
C TYR A 70 -5.71 -8.35 4.59
N GLU A 71 -5.64 -9.65 4.86
CA GLU A 71 -6.75 -10.57 4.59
C GLU A 71 -7.98 -10.22 5.43
N LEU A 72 -7.82 -9.99 6.74
CA LEU A 72 -8.91 -9.55 7.63
C LEU A 72 -9.53 -8.23 7.16
N PHE A 73 -8.70 -7.27 6.76
CA PHE A 73 -9.16 -6.00 6.19
C PHE A 73 -9.90 -6.19 4.85
N SER A 74 -9.49 -7.17 4.05
CA SER A 74 -10.17 -7.47 2.79
C SER A 74 -11.53 -8.13 3.06
N LEU A 75 -11.61 -9.02 4.05
CA LEU A 75 -12.86 -9.65 4.48
C LEU A 75 -13.83 -8.64 5.11
N SER A 76 -13.34 -7.64 5.83
CA SER A 76 -14.20 -6.61 6.47
C SER A 76 -14.92 -5.70 5.48
N LYS A 77 -14.50 -5.69 4.21
CA LYS A 77 -15.21 -4.99 3.13
C LYS A 77 -16.46 -5.73 2.66
N THR A 78 -16.52 -7.04 2.85
CA THR A 78 -17.58 -7.90 2.33
C THR A 78 -18.42 -8.56 3.43
N HIS A 79 -17.88 -8.69 4.64
CA HIS A 79 -18.52 -9.33 5.78
C HIS A 79 -18.73 -8.34 6.92
N SER A 80 -19.75 -8.60 7.74
CA SER A 80 -19.99 -7.76 8.91
C SER A 80 -18.86 -7.90 9.92
N ARG A 81 -18.52 -6.78 10.59
CA ARG A 81 -17.50 -6.76 11.63
C ARG A 81 -17.82 -7.74 12.76
N ALA A 82 -19.08 -7.82 13.19
CA ALA A 82 -19.52 -8.72 14.26
C ALA A 82 -19.28 -10.19 13.88
N MET A 83 -19.57 -10.59 12.64
CA MET A 83 -19.33 -11.95 12.15
C MET A 83 -17.84 -12.31 12.19
N LEU A 84 -16.98 -11.41 11.68
CA LEU A 84 -15.54 -11.64 11.66
C LEU A 84 -14.94 -11.74 13.07
N ILE A 85 -15.37 -10.86 13.99
CA ILE A 85 -14.91 -10.91 15.39
C ILE A 85 -15.33 -12.24 16.03
N SER A 86 -16.58 -12.67 15.87
CA SER A 86 -17.05 -13.95 16.41
C SER A 86 -16.26 -15.13 15.87
N ALA A 87 -16.03 -15.17 14.56
CA ALA A 87 -15.25 -16.23 13.93
C ALA A 87 -13.79 -16.26 14.42
N VAL A 88 -13.15 -15.09 14.57
CA VAL A 88 -11.78 -15.02 15.09
C VAL A 88 -11.72 -15.40 16.58
N ARG A 89 -12.71 -15.03 17.39
CA ARG A 89 -12.79 -15.47 18.80
C ARG A 89 -12.91 -16.99 18.92
N GLU A 90 -13.70 -17.61 18.05
CA GLU A 90 -13.81 -19.07 17.99
C GLU A 90 -12.48 -19.73 17.64
N LEU A 91 -11.73 -19.16 16.69
CA LEU A 91 -10.40 -19.67 16.36
C LEU A 91 -9.37 -19.48 17.47
N ASN A 92 -9.41 -18.34 18.16
CA ASN A 92 -8.54 -18.07 19.30
C ASN A 92 -8.81 -19.04 20.46
N SER A 93 -10.05 -19.53 20.64
CA SER A 93 -10.38 -20.52 21.67
C SER A 93 -9.92 -21.94 21.31
N MET A 94 -9.73 -22.24 20.01
CA MET A 94 -9.26 -23.52 19.47
C MET A 94 -7.75 -23.55 19.13
N PRO A 95 -6.93 -22.74 19.83
CA PRO A 95 -5.59 -22.29 19.42
C PRO A 95 -5.23 -22.35 17.92
N CYS A 96 -6.13 -21.94 17.03
CA CYS A 96 -5.94 -22.08 15.58
C CYS A 96 -5.72 -20.72 14.92
N PHE A 97 -4.47 -20.35 14.65
CA PHE A 97 -4.12 -19.01 14.16
C PHE A 97 -3.93 -18.92 12.64
N LYS A 98 -4.42 -19.92 11.89
CA LYS A 98 -4.23 -19.98 10.43
C LYS A 98 -5.36 -19.24 9.71
N ILE A 99 -5.01 -18.32 8.82
CA ILE A 99 -6.00 -17.59 7.99
C ILE A 99 -6.85 -18.53 7.14
N LYS A 100 -6.29 -19.65 6.67
CA LYS A 100 -7.03 -20.70 5.95
C LYS A 100 -8.16 -21.29 6.80
N ALA A 101 -7.96 -21.45 8.10
CA ALA A 101 -9.00 -21.95 9.00
C ALA A 101 -10.14 -20.94 9.14
N LEU A 102 -9.83 -19.64 9.21
CA LEU A 102 -10.85 -18.58 9.19
C LEU A 102 -11.67 -18.60 7.92
N ARG A 103 -11.02 -18.74 6.77
CA ARG A 103 -11.72 -18.83 5.48
C ARG A 103 -12.65 -20.05 5.41
N SER A 104 -12.18 -21.19 5.92
CA SER A 104 -12.99 -22.42 6.02
C SER A 104 -14.21 -22.23 6.93
N LEU A 105 -14.01 -21.62 8.12
CA LEU A 105 -15.09 -21.34 9.08
C LEU A 105 -16.16 -20.41 8.48
N LEU A 106 -15.73 -19.43 7.69
CA LEU A 106 -16.60 -18.50 6.98
C LEU A 106 -17.18 -19.09 5.67
N HIS A 107 -16.92 -20.36 5.35
CA HIS A 107 -17.37 -21.04 4.13
C HIS A 107 -17.00 -20.27 2.85
N LEU A 108 -15.83 -19.64 2.83
CA LEU A 108 -15.38 -18.83 1.71
C LEU A 108 -14.77 -19.71 0.61
N PRO A 109 -14.96 -19.34 -0.67
CA PRO A 109 -14.25 -20.00 -1.75
C PRO A 109 -12.74 -19.84 -1.52
N GLU A 110 -12.00 -20.89 -1.85
CA GLU A 110 -10.54 -20.83 -1.81
C GLU A 110 -10.07 -19.68 -2.72
N PRO A 111 -9.08 -18.89 -2.26
CA PRO A 111 -8.46 -17.92 -3.14
C PRO A 111 -7.96 -18.67 -4.37
N LYS A 112 -8.44 -18.31 -5.56
CA LYS A 112 -7.81 -18.78 -6.78
C LYS A 112 -6.35 -18.37 -6.68
N GLU A 113 -5.44 -19.34 -6.76
CA GLU A 113 -4.02 -19.05 -6.88
C GLU A 113 -3.88 -17.98 -7.96
N SER A 114 -3.25 -16.86 -7.62
CA SER A 114 -3.03 -15.77 -8.56
C SER A 114 -2.41 -16.43 -9.78
N THR A 115 -3.18 -16.51 -10.86
CA THR A 115 -2.71 -17.09 -12.10
C THR A 115 -1.48 -16.27 -12.40
N LEU A 116 -0.30 -16.85 -12.28
CA LEU A 116 0.93 -16.17 -12.68
C LEU A 116 0.61 -15.69 -14.07
N LEU A 117 0.53 -14.38 -14.26
CA LEU A 117 0.19 -13.76 -15.54
C LEU A 117 1.43 -13.95 -16.43
N TRP A 118 1.72 -15.20 -16.76
CA TRP A 118 2.60 -15.54 -17.85
C TRP A 118 1.95 -14.96 -19.09
N PRO A 119 2.73 -14.32 -19.98
CA PRO A 119 2.19 -13.94 -21.27
C PRO A 119 1.61 -15.20 -21.93
N GLN A 120 0.28 -15.23 -22.09
CA GLN A 120 -0.41 -16.37 -22.71
C GLN A 120 0.15 -16.67 -24.11
N ASN A 121 0.72 -15.65 -24.75
CA ASN A 121 1.47 -15.78 -25.98
C ASN A 121 2.95 -15.50 -25.72
N GLN A 122 3.76 -16.57 -25.60
CA GLN A 122 5.21 -16.46 -25.46
C GLN A 122 5.88 -15.75 -26.64
N LYS A 123 5.25 -15.70 -27.82
CA LYS A 123 5.79 -14.98 -28.98
C LYS A 123 5.86 -13.46 -28.76
N LEU A 124 5.10 -12.92 -27.80
CA LEU A 124 5.19 -11.49 -27.43
C LEU A 124 6.51 -11.14 -26.73
N LEU A 125 7.23 -12.13 -26.20
CA LEU A 125 8.58 -11.94 -25.65
C LEU A 125 9.65 -11.90 -26.74
N ASN A 126 9.32 -12.35 -27.96
CA ASN A 126 10.20 -12.37 -29.12
C ASN A 126 9.93 -11.13 -29.98
N LEU A 127 10.16 -9.94 -29.45
CA LEU A 127 10.10 -8.71 -30.23
C LEU A 127 11.36 -8.64 -31.10
N THR A 128 11.23 -8.96 -32.39
CA THR A 128 12.22 -8.59 -33.41
C THR A 128 11.88 -7.18 -33.88
N TYR A 129 12.49 -6.18 -33.26
CA TYR A 129 12.47 -4.83 -33.79
C TYR A 129 13.45 -4.75 -34.97
N GLU A 130 13.02 -4.16 -36.09
CA GLU A 130 13.98 -3.67 -37.07
C GLU A 130 14.72 -2.49 -36.46
N GLU A 131 16.05 -2.55 -36.47
CA GLU A 131 16.90 -1.47 -36.00
C GLU A 131 16.64 -0.23 -36.86
N ARG A 132 16.20 0.87 -36.24
CA ARG A 132 16.11 2.15 -36.94
C ARG A 132 17.51 2.65 -37.24
N SER A 133 17.63 3.30 -38.39
CA SER A 133 18.87 3.98 -38.73
C SER A 133 19.11 5.12 -37.73
N LEU A 134 20.35 5.29 -37.29
CA LEU A 134 20.75 6.44 -36.47
C LEU A 134 20.41 7.79 -37.13
N ASN A 135 20.34 7.81 -38.47
CA ASN A 135 19.97 8.97 -39.26
C ASN A 135 18.50 9.39 -39.05
N ASP A 136 17.63 8.48 -38.59
CA ASP A 136 16.22 8.76 -38.30
C ASP A 136 16.06 9.68 -37.07
N TYR A 137 17.14 9.84 -36.29
CA TYR A 137 17.19 10.72 -35.12
C TYR A 137 17.95 12.02 -35.39
N ASP A 138 18.50 12.23 -36.60
CA ASP A 138 19.15 13.49 -36.95
C ASP A 138 18.05 14.55 -37.19
N PRO A 139 17.97 15.61 -36.36
CA PRO A 139 16.98 16.67 -36.52
C PRO A 139 17.13 17.46 -37.84
N ASN A 140 18.22 17.24 -38.59
CA ASN A 140 18.46 17.84 -39.90
C ASN A 140 18.20 16.86 -41.06
N SER A 141 17.77 15.63 -40.80
CA SER A 141 17.46 14.69 -41.87
C SER A 141 16.19 15.13 -42.61
N THR A 142 16.28 15.22 -43.94
CA THR A 142 15.24 15.75 -44.82
C THR A 142 14.01 14.84 -45.00
N ASP A 143 13.87 13.78 -44.21
CA ASP A 143 12.77 12.82 -44.34
C ASP A 143 11.62 13.19 -43.40
N LEU A 144 10.96 14.31 -43.71
CA LEU A 144 9.58 14.52 -43.29
C LEU A 144 8.71 13.58 -44.13
N GLY A 145 8.45 12.40 -43.55
CA GLY A 145 7.74 11.29 -44.17
C GLY A 145 6.53 11.72 -44.98
N LYS A 146 6.41 11.14 -46.18
CA LYS A 146 5.16 11.13 -46.95
C LYS A 146 4.10 10.40 -46.13
N ALA A 147 3.03 11.12 -45.80
CA ALA A 147 1.80 10.61 -45.22
C ALA A 147 1.11 9.57 -46.14
#